data_AF-A0A653HP59-F1
#
_entry.id   AF-A0A653HP59-F1
#
_cell.length_a   1.000
_cell.length_b   1.000
_cell.length_c   1.000
_cell.angle_alpha   90.00
_cell.angle_beta   90.00
_cell.angle_gamma   90.00
#
_symmetry.space_group_name_H-M   'P 1'
#
loop_
_entity.id
_entity.type
_entity.pdbx_description
1 polymer ?
#
loop_
_entity_poly.entity_id
_entity_poly.type
_entity_poly.pdbx_seq_one_letter_code
_entity_poly.pdbx_strand_id
1 'polypeptide(L)'
;EDDKIKHKNDADEENANKGEQSNIGKYLNFGEEEEEEEEEEEEEEEEEESDEDDDNNNNYLNNDNDENDSLLGKPEFVLKKNRATLAEKKREEKKENQIIEHIAEEKKIIEEEQKENVINEIITEEIIKEKLKNKENGFDSEVEEEEEEEEKEEEENDEETNEKEYNLWKKRHYLRLKRDELDRKKYEQLQQELNERRKMTDKEIIKENKQLPHKNKKKKQKILFLQKYYHKGGFYQDLFEEGKEEIYRRDYNEPVYEDKIDRQNLPKVLQVRRGKFGKHGQTKYTHLLDNDTMTKDNLWSNIDKNTKKKKDCFDRPTYKKV
;
A
#
# COMPACT_ATOMS: atom_id res chain seq x y z
N GLU A 1 73.03 -3.77 22.03
CA GLU A 1 73.45 -2.38 22.26
C GLU A 1 72.32 -1.49 21.74
N ASP A 2 71.09 -1.60 22.28
CA ASP A 2 70.63 -1.07 23.59
C ASP A 2 70.68 0.47 23.55
N ASP A 3 69.58 1.23 23.59
CA ASP A 3 68.57 1.33 24.65
C ASP A 3 67.20 1.73 24.07
N LYS A 4 66.03 1.14 24.38
CA LYS A 4 65.28 1.04 25.65
C LYS A 4 65.01 2.39 26.35
N ILE A 5 63.82 2.95 26.09
CA ILE A 5 63.09 3.73 27.09
C ILE A 5 61.76 3.02 27.37
N LYS A 6 61.53 2.77 28.67
CA LYS A 6 60.46 1.98 29.26
C LYS A 6 59.27 2.84 29.68
N HIS A 7 58.10 2.21 29.57
CA HIS A 7 56.86 2.29 30.37
C HIS A 7 56.79 3.17 31.64
N LYS A 8 55.61 3.78 31.81
CA LYS A 8 54.66 3.72 32.97
C LYS A 8 53.35 4.39 32.51
N ASN A 9 52.23 3.68 32.36
CA ASN A 9 51.23 3.19 33.35
C ASN A 9 50.03 4.14 33.47
N ASP A 10 48.87 3.53 33.77
CA ASP A 10 47.54 4.07 34.15
C ASP A 10 46.53 3.85 32.99
N ALA A 11 45.78 2.75 32.87
CA ALA A 11 44.95 2.01 33.82
C ALA A 11 43.91 2.92 34.52
N ASP A 12 42.82 3.22 33.81
CA ASP A 12 41.46 3.34 34.35
C ASP A 12 40.45 3.49 33.20
N GLU A 13 39.18 3.13 33.46
CA GLU A 13 37.97 3.24 32.61
C GLU A 13 37.48 1.98 31.86
N GLU A 14 37.34 0.88 32.60
CA GLU A 14 36.16 0.02 32.46
C GLU A 14 35.07 0.49 33.46
N ASN A 15 34.08 1.27 33.01
CA ASN A 15 32.68 1.24 33.47
C ASN A 15 31.88 2.45 32.96
N ALA A 16 31.10 2.27 31.89
CA ALA A 16 29.92 3.09 31.62
C ALA A 16 28.97 2.37 30.65
N ASN A 17 28.36 1.29 31.12
CA ASN A 17 27.10 0.79 30.55
C ASN A 17 25.99 1.13 31.54
N LYS A 18 25.17 2.15 31.24
CA LYS A 18 23.81 2.38 31.78
C LYS A 18 23.26 3.70 31.23
N GLY A 19 22.20 3.61 30.43
CA GLY A 19 21.27 4.72 30.20
C GLY A 19 21.01 5.02 28.74
N GLU A 20 20.11 4.27 28.12
CA GLU A 20 19.04 4.79 27.24
C GLU A 20 18.20 3.61 26.72
N GLN A 21 17.44 3.02 27.66
CA GLN A 21 16.27 2.23 27.37
C GLN A 21 15.06 2.94 27.97
N SER A 22 14.32 3.70 27.16
CA SER A 22 12.87 3.92 27.34
C SER A 22 12.31 4.79 26.21
N ASN A 23 11.87 4.16 25.12
CA ASN A 23 10.67 4.53 24.34
C ASN A 23 10.62 3.76 23.03
N ILE A 24 10.29 2.47 23.06
CA ILE A 24 9.66 1.78 21.92
C ILE A 24 8.92 0.52 22.45
N GLY A 25 8.02 0.74 23.40
CA GLY A 25 7.20 -0.31 24.00
C GLY A 25 5.75 0.13 24.03
N LYS A 26 5.08 0.16 22.86
CA LYS A 26 3.61 0.34 22.82
C LYS A 26 2.88 -0.05 21.53
N TYR A 27 3.45 -0.90 20.67
CA TYR A 27 2.64 -1.58 19.64
C TYR A 27 3.06 -3.05 19.54
N LEU A 28 2.33 -3.85 20.32
CA LEU A 28 2.32 -5.31 20.34
C LEU A 28 1.30 -5.82 19.31
N ASN A 29 1.64 -6.95 18.69
CA ASN A 29 0.77 -8.05 18.26
C ASN A 29 -0.63 -7.74 17.70
N PHE A 30 -0.82 -8.10 16.43
CA PHE A 30 -1.86 -9.08 16.09
C PHE A 30 -1.46 -9.83 14.82
N GLY A 31 -1.43 -11.15 14.91
CA GLY A 31 -1.24 -12.10 13.84
C GLY A 31 -1.88 -13.41 14.26
N GLU A 32 -2.31 -14.18 13.26
CA GLU A 32 -3.16 -15.38 13.31
C GLU A 32 -4.65 -15.06 13.48
N GLU A 33 -5.62 -15.74 12.87
CA GLU A 33 -5.79 -16.74 11.79
C GLU A 33 -7.33 -16.78 11.64
N GLU A 34 -7.90 -17.00 10.45
CA GLU A 34 -9.11 -17.83 10.28
C GLU A 34 -9.54 -17.98 8.81
N GLU A 35 -9.66 -19.24 8.40
CA GLU A 35 -10.33 -19.76 7.20
C GLU A 35 -11.85 -19.86 7.42
N GLU A 36 -12.53 -20.00 6.28
CA GLU A 36 -13.97 -20.16 5.99
C GLU A 36 -14.80 -21.06 6.93
N GLU A 37 -16.03 -20.64 7.22
CA GLU A 37 -17.23 -21.50 7.19
C GLU A 37 -18.52 -20.66 6.94
N GLU A 38 -19.39 -21.20 6.09
CA GLU A 38 -20.67 -20.68 5.58
C GLU A 38 -21.87 -20.94 6.52
N GLU A 39 -22.94 -20.13 6.33
CA GLU A 39 -24.38 -20.39 6.60
C GLU A 39 -24.87 -20.65 8.05
N GLU A 40 -25.76 -19.81 8.59
CA GLU A 40 -27.24 -19.90 8.50
C GLU A 40 -27.92 -18.82 9.38
N GLU A 41 -29.19 -18.53 9.07
CA GLU A 41 -30.10 -17.53 9.64
C GLU A 41 -30.45 -17.75 11.13
N GLU A 42 -30.76 -16.67 11.87
CA GLU A 42 -32.04 -16.52 12.58
C GLU A 42 -32.17 -15.12 13.23
N GLU A 43 -33.36 -14.54 13.07
CA GLU A 43 -33.85 -13.34 13.75
C GLU A 43 -33.99 -13.58 15.25
N GLU A 44 -33.66 -12.60 16.10
CA GLU A 44 -34.41 -12.37 17.33
C GLU A 44 -34.27 -10.92 17.80
N GLU A 45 -35.42 -10.27 17.96
CA GLU A 45 -35.63 -8.97 18.58
C GLU A 45 -35.35 -9.06 20.09
N GLU A 46 -34.64 -8.09 20.66
CA GLU A 46 -34.91 -7.67 22.04
C GLU A 46 -34.77 -6.14 22.16
N GLU A 47 -35.89 -5.54 22.58
CA GLU A 47 -36.03 -4.17 23.08
C GLU A 47 -35.29 -4.02 24.41
N GLU A 48 -34.58 -2.92 24.63
CA GLU A 48 -34.45 -2.34 25.97
C GLU A 48 -34.61 -0.82 25.92
N GLU A 49 -35.70 -0.36 26.53
CA GLU A 49 -35.89 1.00 27.02
C GLU A 49 -34.86 1.35 28.10
N SER A 50 -34.45 2.62 28.15
CA SER A 50 -34.12 3.28 29.41
C SER A 50 -34.47 4.76 29.31
N ASP A 51 -35.58 5.11 29.95
CA ASP A 51 -35.99 6.45 30.35
C ASP A 51 -35.14 6.94 31.54
N GLU A 52 -34.73 8.22 31.52
CA GLU A 52 -34.59 9.02 32.75
C GLU A 52 -34.73 10.53 32.43
N ASP A 53 -35.82 11.08 32.97
CA ASP A 53 -36.29 12.47 33.19
C ASP A 53 -35.23 13.45 33.75
N ASP A 54 -35.36 14.78 33.85
CA ASP A 54 -36.28 15.88 33.46
C ASP A 54 -35.51 17.18 33.84
N ASP A 55 -35.73 18.29 33.12
CA ASP A 55 -35.84 19.62 33.75
C ASP A 55 -36.37 20.67 32.74
N ASN A 56 -37.71 20.65 32.60
CA ASN A 56 -38.63 21.78 32.70
C ASN A 56 -38.09 23.23 32.54
N ASN A 57 -38.63 23.97 31.56
CA ASN A 57 -38.98 25.37 31.82
C ASN A 57 -40.25 25.81 31.05
N ASN A 58 -41.35 25.84 31.80
CA ASN A 58 -42.60 26.51 31.47
C ASN A 58 -42.40 28.03 31.33
N ASN A 59 -42.89 28.60 30.23
CA ASN A 59 -43.31 30.00 30.25
C ASN A 59 -44.73 30.11 29.67
N TYR A 60 -45.70 30.03 30.57
CA TYR A 60 -47.07 30.51 30.32
C TYR A 60 -47.08 32.02 30.48
N LEU A 61 -47.54 32.73 29.45
CA LEU A 61 -48.33 33.94 29.64
C LEU A 61 -49.31 34.13 28.48
N ASN A 62 -50.58 34.03 28.89
CA ASN A 62 -51.84 34.31 28.23
C ASN A 62 -51.82 35.40 27.13
N ASN A 63 -52.57 35.13 26.07
CA ASN A 63 -53.35 36.17 25.42
C ASN A 63 -54.75 35.63 25.14
N ASP A 64 -55.68 35.99 26.03
CA ASP A 64 -57.12 35.91 25.80
C ASP A 64 -57.49 36.92 24.72
N ASN A 65 -58.06 36.43 23.62
CA ASN A 65 -59.01 37.18 22.80
C ASN A 65 -59.78 36.23 21.89
N ASP A 66 -61.02 35.98 22.32
CA ASP A 66 -62.26 36.11 21.56
C ASP A 66 -62.45 35.36 20.22
N GLU A 67 -63.50 34.55 20.26
CA GLU A 67 -64.43 34.30 19.17
C GLU A 67 -63.88 33.53 17.97
N ASN A 68 -63.45 32.29 18.21
CA ASN A 68 -63.76 31.19 17.28
C ASN A 68 -63.76 29.89 18.10
N ASP A 69 -64.92 29.58 18.67
CA ASP A 69 -65.27 28.23 19.09
C ASP A 69 -65.18 27.37 17.83
N SER A 70 -63.98 26.88 17.52
CA SER A 70 -63.72 26.04 16.36
C SER A 70 -64.45 24.75 16.62
N LEU A 71 -65.71 24.70 16.16
CA LEU A 71 -66.50 23.49 16.04
C LEU A 71 -65.54 22.40 15.59
N LEU A 72 -65.18 21.50 16.51
CA LEU A 72 -64.33 20.36 16.21
C LEU A 72 -64.88 19.72 14.94
N GLY A 73 -64.17 19.94 13.83
CA GLY A 73 -64.59 19.46 12.53
C GLY A 73 -64.78 17.97 12.67
N LYS A 74 -66.00 17.49 12.42
CA LYS A 74 -66.32 16.06 12.49
C LYS A 74 -65.23 15.33 11.70
N PRO A 75 -64.54 14.34 12.29
CA PRO A 75 -63.49 13.63 11.57
C PRO A 75 -64.12 12.93 10.38
N GLU A 76 -63.95 13.50 9.19
CA GLU A 76 -64.37 12.88 7.95
C GLU A 76 -63.32 11.84 7.58
N PHE A 77 -63.79 10.62 7.34
CA PHE A 77 -62.92 9.50 7.04
C PHE A 77 -62.28 9.72 5.66
N VAL A 78 -61.03 10.17 5.66
CA VAL A 78 -60.23 10.26 4.43
C VAL A 78 -59.80 8.85 4.03
N LEU A 79 -60.19 8.43 2.83
CA LEU A 79 -59.80 7.15 2.24
C LEU A 79 -58.28 6.99 2.26
N LYS A 80 -57.80 5.76 2.51
CA LYS A 80 -56.37 5.44 2.65
C LYS A 80 -55.49 5.97 1.51
N LYS A 81 -56.02 6.07 0.28
CA LYS A 81 -55.32 6.59 -0.90
C LYS A 81 -55.10 8.11 -0.90
N ASN A 82 -55.90 8.85 -0.14
CA ASN A 82 -55.84 10.31 -0.05
C ASN A 82 -55.08 10.79 1.21
N ARG A 83 -54.68 9.86 2.10
CA ARG A 83 -53.69 10.11 3.15
C ARG A 83 -52.30 9.90 2.56
N ALA A 84 -51.82 10.85 1.78
CA ALA A 84 -50.37 10.93 1.56
C ALA A 84 -49.74 11.15 2.93
N THR A 85 -48.91 10.21 3.38
CA THR A 85 -48.22 10.36 4.65
C THR A 85 -47.29 11.58 4.54
N LEU A 86 -47.23 12.45 5.55
CA LEU A 86 -46.30 13.60 5.55
C LEU A 86 -44.86 13.17 5.25
N ALA A 87 -44.51 11.91 5.55
CA ALA A 87 -43.26 11.26 5.20
C ALA A 87 -43.06 11.03 3.69
N GLU A 88 -44.11 10.63 2.95
CA GLU A 88 -44.07 10.43 1.50
C GLU A 88 -43.89 11.76 0.76
N LYS A 89 -44.63 12.80 1.16
CA LYS A 89 -44.47 14.16 0.61
C LYS A 89 -43.07 14.72 0.87
N LYS A 90 -42.52 14.51 2.08
CA LYS A 90 -41.15 14.91 2.43
C LYS A 90 -40.09 14.12 1.64
N ARG A 91 -40.40 12.89 1.22
CA ARG A 91 -39.51 12.07 0.38
C ARG A 91 -39.53 12.53 -1.08
N GLU A 92 -40.69 12.94 -1.59
CA GLU A 92 -40.81 13.53 -2.93
C GLU A 92 -40.12 14.90 -3.02
N GLU A 93 -40.31 15.76 -2.02
CA GLU A 93 -39.64 17.06 -1.94
C GLU A 93 -38.11 16.93 -1.88
N LYS A 94 -37.59 15.93 -1.15
CA LYS A 94 -36.16 15.61 -1.15
C LYS A 94 -35.65 15.18 -2.53
N LYS A 95 -36.43 14.38 -3.28
CA LYS A 95 -36.06 13.96 -4.64
C LYS A 95 -36.07 15.13 -5.61
N GLU A 96 -37.06 16.01 -5.51
CA GLU A 96 -37.15 17.22 -6.33
C GLU A 96 -35.98 18.17 -6.07
N ASN A 97 -35.62 18.38 -4.80
CA ASN A 97 -34.45 19.18 -4.43
C ASN A 97 -33.13 18.58 -4.96
N GLN A 98 -32.96 17.26 -4.89
CA GLN A 98 -31.79 16.57 -5.46
C GLN A 98 -31.69 16.76 -6.98
N ILE A 99 -32.83 16.74 -7.69
CA ILE A 99 -32.85 16.98 -9.15
C ILE A 99 -32.48 18.44 -9.46
N ILE A 100 -33.00 19.39 -8.69
CA ILE A 100 -32.68 20.82 -8.86
C ILE A 100 -31.19 21.10 -8.59
N GLU A 101 -30.62 20.48 -7.55
CA GLU A 101 -29.19 20.56 -7.25
C GLU A 101 -28.34 19.99 -8.39
N HIS A 102 -28.69 18.82 -8.92
CA HIS A 102 -27.98 18.21 -10.04
C HIS A 102 -28.03 19.08 -11.31
N ILE A 103 -29.18 19.67 -11.63
CA ILE A 103 -29.32 20.59 -12.78
C ILE A 103 -28.49 21.86 -12.57
N ALA A 104 -28.39 22.35 -11.34
CA ALA A 104 -27.58 23.53 -11.02
C ALA A 104 -26.07 23.23 -11.12
N GLU A 105 -25.65 22.03 -10.73
CA GLU A 105 -24.26 21.55 -10.89
C GLU A 105 -23.89 21.38 -12.36
N GLU A 106 -24.74 20.75 -13.17
CA GLU A 106 -24.53 20.61 -14.62
C GLU A 106 -24.39 21.98 -15.31
N LYS A 107 -25.22 22.95 -14.93
CA LYS A 107 -25.11 24.32 -15.47
C LYS A 107 -23.79 25.01 -15.12
N LYS A 108 -23.26 24.79 -13.90
CA LYS A 108 -21.96 25.33 -13.49
C LYS A 108 -20.82 24.71 -14.30
N ILE A 109 -20.87 23.39 -14.51
CA ILE A 109 -19.88 22.66 -15.30
C ILE A 109 -19.86 23.20 -16.74
N ILE A 110 -21.04 23.37 -17.36
CA ILE A 110 -21.15 23.93 -18.72
C ILE A 110 -20.60 25.37 -18.78
N GLU A 111 -20.86 26.20 -17.76
CA GLU A 111 -20.33 27.56 -17.71
C GLU A 111 -18.80 27.59 -17.56
N GLU A 112 -18.22 26.68 -16.78
CA GLU A 112 -16.78 26.51 -16.63
C GLU A 112 -16.15 26.04 -17.94
N GLU A 113 -16.71 25.04 -18.61
CA GLU A 113 -16.26 24.57 -19.94
C GLU A 113 -16.31 25.70 -20.98
N GLN A 114 -17.36 26.54 -20.97
CA GLN A 114 -17.45 27.70 -21.87
C GLN A 114 -16.35 28.73 -21.59
N LYS A 115 -16.04 29.01 -20.32
CA LYS A 115 -14.95 29.92 -19.94
C LYS A 115 -13.60 29.36 -20.35
N GLU A 116 -13.37 28.07 -20.14
CA GLU A 116 -12.14 27.40 -20.58
C GLU A 116 -11.99 27.43 -22.10
N ASN A 117 -13.06 27.17 -22.85
CA ASN A 117 -13.04 27.25 -24.32
C ASN A 117 -12.72 28.66 -24.82
N VAL A 118 -13.31 29.69 -24.23
CA VAL A 118 -12.99 31.10 -24.57
C VAL A 118 -11.53 31.43 -24.27
N ILE A 119 -11.01 30.99 -23.12
CA ILE A 119 -9.59 31.19 -22.77
C ILE A 119 -8.69 30.45 -23.77
N ASN A 120 -9.02 29.21 -24.13
CA ASN A 120 -8.28 28.42 -25.10
C ASN A 120 -8.27 29.09 -26.47
N GLU A 121 -9.41 29.60 -26.95
CA GLU A 121 -9.49 30.36 -28.20
C GLU A 121 -8.55 31.58 -28.18
N ILE A 122 -8.60 32.40 -27.12
CA ILE A 122 -7.72 33.57 -26.96
C ILE A 122 -6.24 33.16 -26.99
N ILE A 123 -5.87 32.10 -26.26
CA ILE A 123 -4.48 31.59 -26.25
C ILE A 123 -4.07 31.12 -27.65
N THR A 124 -4.94 30.40 -28.37
CA THR A 124 -4.63 29.93 -29.72
C THR A 124 -4.45 31.09 -30.71
N GLU A 125 -5.29 32.12 -30.62
CA GLU A 125 -5.16 33.33 -31.43
C GLU A 125 -3.86 34.07 -31.12
N GLU A 126 -3.48 34.17 -29.85
CA GLU A 126 -2.22 34.80 -29.42
C GLU A 126 -1.00 34.01 -29.92
N ILE A 127 -1.02 32.67 -29.81
CA ILE A 127 0.03 31.78 -30.36
C ILE A 127 0.15 31.95 -31.88
N ILE A 128 -0.97 32.00 -32.61
CA ILE A 128 -0.95 32.20 -34.06
C ILE A 128 -0.37 33.58 -34.40
N LYS A 129 -0.74 34.62 -33.66
CA LYS A 129 -0.24 35.98 -33.84
C LYS A 129 1.26 36.08 -33.53
N GLU A 130 1.74 35.42 -32.49
CA GLU A 130 3.18 35.32 -32.21
C GLU A 130 3.91 34.54 -33.29
N LYS A 131 3.38 33.40 -33.75
CA LYS A 131 3.96 32.64 -34.87
C LYS A 131 4.05 33.47 -36.15
N LEU A 132 3.04 34.30 -36.44
CA LEU A 132 3.05 35.19 -37.60
C LEU A 132 4.08 36.32 -37.43
N LYS A 133 4.17 36.94 -36.25
CA LYS A 133 5.22 37.94 -35.96
C LYS A 133 6.62 37.36 -36.06
N ASN A 134 6.82 36.13 -35.57
CA ASN A 134 8.12 35.45 -35.65
C ASN A 134 8.49 35.12 -37.11
N LYS A 135 7.50 34.78 -37.96
CA LYS A 135 7.68 34.63 -39.41
C LYS A 135 7.98 35.95 -40.11
N GLU A 136 7.29 37.03 -39.77
CA GLU A 136 7.55 38.38 -40.33
C GLU A 136 8.93 38.91 -39.92
N ASN A 137 9.41 38.55 -38.72
CA ASN A 137 10.74 38.89 -38.24
C ASN A 137 11.86 37.97 -38.79
N GLY A 138 11.55 37.05 -39.71
CA GLY A 138 12.57 36.23 -40.41
C GLY A 138 13.30 35.22 -39.52
N PHE A 139 12.77 34.87 -38.35
CA PHE A 139 13.31 33.81 -37.49
C PHE A 139 12.67 32.47 -37.84
N ASP A 140 12.90 32.02 -39.07
CA ASP A 140 12.62 30.65 -39.50
C ASP A 140 13.89 29.84 -39.26
N SER A 141 14.07 29.39 -38.01
CA SER A 141 15.12 28.43 -37.67
C SER A 141 14.56 27.03 -37.91
N GLU A 142 14.58 26.63 -39.17
CA GLU A 142 14.69 25.24 -39.60
C GLU A 142 16.09 24.75 -39.15
N VAL A 143 16.22 24.46 -37.85
CA VAL A 143 17.40 23.83 -37.25
C VAL A 143 16.91 22.56 -36.57
N GLU A 144 16.58 21.58 -37.40
CA GLU A 144 16.72 20.17 -37.06
C GLU A 144 17.85 19.63 -37.96
N GLU A 145 18.85 19.03 -37.31
CA GLU A 145 19.94 18.22 -37.90
C GLU A 145 21.13 18.97 -38.54
N GLU A 146 21.95 19.63 -37.72
CA GLU A 146 23.41 19.76 -37.98
C GLU A 146 24.12 20.11 -36.65
N GLU A 147 24.10 19.16 -35.71
CA GLU A 147 25.04 19.15 -34.57
C GLU A 147 26.19 18.20 -34.93
N GLU A 148 27.19 18.65 -35.67
CA GLU A 148 28.54 18.09 -35.61
C GLU A 148 29.57 19.08 -36.16
N GLU A 149 30.52 19.44 -35.30
CA GLU A 149 31.80 20.12 -35.59
C GLU A 149 31.78 21.59 -36.01
N GLU A 150 31.58 22.50 -35.05
CA GLU A 150 32.32 23.77 -35.05
C GLU A 150 33.05 23.96 -33.71
N GLU A 151 34.25 23.38 -33.62
CA GLU A 151 35.34 23.97 -32.82
C GLU A 151 35.74 25.29 -33.50
N LYS A 152 35.06 26.38 -33.16
CA LYS A 152 35.51 27.74 -33.50
C LYS A 152 35.93 28.46 -32.23
N GLU A 153 37.25 28.60 -32.15
CA GLU A 153 38.06 29.62 -31.49
C GLU A 153 37.27 30.55 -30.54
N GLU A 154 37.52 30.32 -29.25
CA GLU A 154 37.17 31.20 -28.14
C GLU A 154 37.89 32.56 -28.29
N GLU A 155 37.28 33.51 -28.99
CA GLU A 155 37.65 34.93 -28.90
C GLU A 155 36.43 35.79 -28.51
N GLU A 156 36.44 36.23 -27.25
CA GLU A 156 35.85 37.46 -26.69
C GLU A 156 34.47 37.93 -27.22
N ASN A 157 33.40 37.19 -26.90
CA ASN A 157 32.04 37.77 -26.82
C ASN A 157 31.35 37.32 -25.52
N ASP A 158 31.58 38.06 -24.43
CA ASP A 158 31.00 37.81 -23.09
C ASP A 158 29.45 37.83 -23.07
N GLU A 159 28.80 38.36 -24.12
CA GLU A 159 27.33 38.43 -24.22
C GLU A 159 26.71 37.12 -24.76
N GLU A 160 27.35 36.43 -25.70
CA GLU A 160 26.83 35.18 -26.29
C GLU A 160 26.94 33.98 -25.32
N THR A 161 27.96 33.98 -24.45
CA THR A 161 28.10 32.97 -23.39
C THR A 161 26.96 33.09 -22.36
N ASN A 162 26.56 34.31 -22.01
CA ASN A 162 25.45 34.59 -21.10
C ASN A 162 24.10 34.14 -21.68
N GLU A 163 23.87 34.32 -22.99
CA GLU A 163 22.66 33.81 -23.65
C GLU A 163 22.60 32.28 -23.69
N LYS A 164 23.72 31.61 -23.97
CA LYS A 164 23.82 30.13 -23.91
C LYS A 164 23.56 29.62 -22.49
N GLU A 165 24.11 30.26 -21.47
CA GLU A 165 23.86 29.94 -20.07
C GLU A 165 22.40 30.18 -19.66
N TYR A 166 21.79 31.28 -20.10
CA TYR A 166 20.37 31.59 -19.88
C TYR A 166 19.46 30.54 -20.54
N ASN A 167 19.80 30.12 -21.76
CA ASN A 167 19.07 29.06 -22.46
C ASN A 167 19.22 27.70 -21.74
N LEU A 168 20.41 27.37 -21.23
CA LEU A 168 20.62 26.18 -20.39
C LEU A 168 19.86 26.26 -19.06
N TRP A 169 19.79 27.44 -18.45
CA TRP A 169 18.95 27.68 -17.27
C TRP A 169 17.47 27.48 -17.58
N LYS A 170 16.98 28.05 -18.69
CA LYS A 170 15.60 27.90 -19.16
C LYS A 170 15.25 26.44 -19.45
N LYS A 171 16.15 25.70 -20.10
CA LYS A 171 16.01 24.25 -20.33
C LYS A 171 15.91 23.50 -18.99
N ARG A 172 16.80 23.75 -18.03
CA ARG A 172 16.74 23.13 -16.68
C ARG A 172 15.45 23.50 -15.94
N HIS A 173 15.02 24.75 -16.02
CA HIS A 173 13.79 25.21 -15.39
C HIS A 173 12.56 24.51 -15.99
N TYR A 174 12.49 24.45 -17.32
CA TYR A 174 11.44 23.73 -18.02
C TYR A 174 11.41 22.23 -17.65
N LEU A 175 12.58 21.58 -17.54
CA LEU A 175 12.65 20.17 -17.12
C LEU A 175 12.15 19.96 -15.68
N ARG A 176 12.39 20.91 -14.77
CA ARG A 176 11.82 20.85 -13.41
C ARG A 176 10.31 20.95 -13.44
N LEU A 177 9.77 21.95 -14.15
CA LEU A 177 8.33 22.12 -14.29
C LEU A 177 7.67 20.88 -14.91
N LYS A 178 8.28 20.35 -15.97
CA LYS A 178 7.82 19.11 -16.63
C LYS A 178 7.85 17.91 -15.69
N ARG A 179 8.89 17.75 -14.86
CA ARG A 179 8.94 16.68 -13.85
C ARG A 179 7.80 16.81 -12.86
N ASP A 180 7.58 18.00 -12.33
CA ASP A 180 6.55 18.26 -11.32
C ASP A 180 5.14 18.04 -11.91
N GLU A 181 4.91 18.42 -13.17
CA GLU A 181 3.68 18.14 -13.91
C GLU A 181 3.49 16.64 -14.19
N LEU A 182 4.55 15.93 -14.61
CA LEU A 182 4.50 14.48 -14.81
C LEU A 182 4.19 13.73 -13.52
N ASP A 183 4.77 14.15 -12.39
CA ASP A 183 4.52 13.51 -11.10
C ASP A 183 3.09 13.77 -10.60
N ARG A 184 2.55 14.97 -10.84
CA ARG A 184 1.12 15.26 -10.61
C ARG A 184 0.22 14.38 -11.48
N LYS A 185 0.51 14.29 -12.78
CA LYS A 185 -0.27 13.47 -13.71
C LYS A 185 -0.24 11.99 -13.34
N LYS A 186 0.92 11.45 -12.95
CA LYS A 186 1.03 10.06 -12.44
C LYS A 186 0.16 9.84 -11.22
N TYR A 187 0.12 10.81 -10.30
CA TYR A 187 -0.73 10.73 -9.12
C TYR A 187 -2.22 10.72 -9.49
N GLU A 188 -2.64 11.62 -10.39
CA GLU A 188 -4.02 11.67 -10.89
C GLU A 188 -4.43 10.37 -11.58
N GLN A 189 -3.54 9.79 -12.42
CA GLN A 189 -3.75 8.49 -13.06
C GLN A 189 -3.90 7.36 -12.03
N LEU A 190 -3.02 7.29 -11.02
CA LEU A 190 -3.12 6.29 -9.96
C LEU A 190 -4.45 6.41 -9.21
N GLN A 191 -4.91 7.63 -8.91
CA GLN A 191 -6.21 7.84 -8.26
C GLN A 191 -7.38 7.41 -9.15
N GLN A 192 -7.31 7.66 -10.45
CA GLN A 192 -8.31 7.20 -11.42
C GLN A 192 -8.36 5.67 -11.47
N GLU A 193 -7.22 5.00 -11.63
CA GLU A 193 -7.12 3.52 -11.63
C GLU A 193 -7.68 2.91 -10.34
N LEU A 194 -7.38 3.53 -9.19
CA LEU A 194 -7.87 3.08 -7.89
C LEU A 194 -9.40 3.23 -7.79
N ASN A 195 -9.94 4.37 -8.23
CA ASN A 195 -11.38 4.62 -8.25
C ASN A 195 -12.12 3.70 -9.24
N GLU A 196 -11.55 3.43 -10.40
CA GLU A 196 -12.07 2.45 -11.35
C GLU A 196 -12.11 1.07 -10.69
N ARG A 197 -10.99 0.62 -10.12
CA ARG A 197 -10.90 -0.69 -9.46
C ARG A 197 -11.84 -0.85 -8.27
N ARG A 198 -12.15 0.24 -7.54
CA ARG A 198 -13.18 0.26 -6.49
C ARG A 198 -14.61 0.17 -7.02
N LYS A 199 -14.88 0.61 -8.24
CA LYS A 199 -16.21 0.53 -8.89
C LYS A 199 -16.45 -0.82 -9.57
N MET A 200 -15.38 -1.56 -9.91
CA MET A 200 -15.47 -2.87 -10.57
C MET A 200 -15.97 -3.97 -9.63
N THR A 201 -16.58 -5.01 -10.20
CA THR A 201 -17.02 -6.19 -9.44
C THR A 201 -15.88 -7.22 -9.27
N ASP A 202 -15.95 -8.07 -8.24
CA ASP A 202 -14.90 -9.06 -7.95
C ASP A 202 -14.61 -10.02 -9.12
N LYS A 203 -15.65 -10.42 -9.85
CA LYS A 203 -15.52 -11.29 -11.02
C LYS A 203 -14.71 -10.64 -12.14
N GLU A 204 -14.88 -9.34 -12.33
CA GLU A 204 -14.15 -8.57 -13.32
C GLU A 204 -12.71 -8.33 -12.89
N ILE A 205 -12.48 -8.02 -11.61
CA ILE A 205 -11.14 -7.86 -11.02
C ILE A 205 -10.31 -9.14 -11.20
N ILE A 206 -10.88 -10.32 -10.94
CA ILE A 206 -10.18 -11.60 -11.12
C ILE A 206 -9.82 -11.82 -12.60
N LYS A 207 -10.73 -11.49 -13.52
CA LYS A 207 -10.50 -11.62 -14.98
C LYS A 207 -9.38 -10.68 -15.45
N GLU A 208 -9.41 -9.43 -15.01
CA GLU A 208 -8.39 -8.43 -15.34
C GLU A 208 -7.02 -8.83 -14.75
N ASN A 209 -6.97 -9.25 -13.49
CA ASN A 209 -5.74 -9.74 -12.84
C ASN A 209 -5.12 -10.94 -13.55
N LYS A 210 -5.96 -11.80 -14.15
CA LYS A 210 -5.50 -12.93 -14.96
C LYS A 210 -4.94 -12.50 -16.32
N GLN A 211 -5.43 -11.37 -16.86
CA GLN A 211 -4.93 -10.80 -18.11
C GLN A 211 -3.64 -9.99 -17.91
N LEU A 212 -3.46 -9.38 -16.74
CA LEU A 212 -2.23 -8.66 -16.41
C LEU A 212 -1.01 -9.59 -16.56
N PRO A 213 0.05 -9.15 -17.27
CA PRO A 213 1.24 -9.96 -17.46
C PRO A 213 1.87 -10.23 -16.09
N HIS A 214 1.78 -11.48 -15.63
CA HIS A 214 2.41 -11.87 -14.38
C HIS A 214 3.92 -11.64 -14.53
N LYS A 215 4.54 -10.82 -13.66
CA LYS A 215 6.00 -10.63 -13.65
C LYS A 215 6.62 -12.02 -13.55
N ASN A 216 7.19 -12.51 -14.65
CA ASN A 216 7.77 -13.85 -14.72
C ASN A 216 8.85 -13.97 -13.64
N LYS A 217 8.54 -14.67 -12.55
CA LYS A 217 9.48 -14.90 -11.47
C LYS A 217 10.66 -15.67 -12.07
N LYS A 218 11.82 -15.00 -12.17
CA LYS A 218 13.05 -15.64 -12.65
C LYS A 218 13.27 -16.91 -11.82
N LYS A 219 13.51 -18.03 -12.50
CA LYS A 219 13.78 -19.32 -11.84
C LYS A 219 14.98 -19.14 -10.91
N LYS A 220 14.73 -19.18 -9.60
CA LYS A 220 15.80 -19.11 -8.59
C LYS A 220 16.62 -20.39 -8.69
N GLN A 221 17.95 -20.27 -8.68
CA GLN A 221 18.82 -21.44 -8.60
C GLN A 221 18.61 -22.15 -7.27
N LYS A 222 18.68 -23.49 -7.29
CA LYS A 222 18.56 -24.31 -6.09
C LYS A 222 19.83 -24.13 -5.25
N ILE A 223 19.65 -23.74 -3.99
CA ILE A 223 20.75 -23.64 -3.02
C ILE A 223 21.28 -25.03 -2.65
N LEU A 224 22.58 -25.12 -2.40
CA LEU A 224 23.25 -26.34 -1.96
C LEU A 224 22.95 -26.64 -0.48
N PHE A 225 23.17 -27.90 -0.07
CA PHE A 225 22.94 -28.34 1.29
C PHE A 225 23.80 -27.59 2.30
N LEU A 226 23.17 -27.04 3.35
CA LEU A 226 23.80 -26.21 4.38
C LEU A 226 24.52 -24.95 3.84
N GLN A 227 24.20 -24.50 2.62
CA GLN A 227 24.64 -23.22 2.10
C GLN A 227 24.04 -22.08 2.93
N LYS A 228 24.82 -21.02 3.18
CA LYS A 228 24.29 -19.84 3.84
C LYS A 228 23.41 -19.03 2.89
N TYR A 229 22.19 -18.74 3.32
CA TYR A 229 21.31 -17.80 2.62
C TYR A 229 21.74 -16.36 2.89
N TYR A 230 21.85 -15.58 1.82
CA TYR A 230 22.09 -14.15 1.88
C TYR A 230 20.82 -13.42 1.42
N HIS A 231 20.19 -12.70 2.34
CA HIS A 231 19.06 -11.85 1.99
C HIS A 231 19.55 -10.65 1.17
N LYS A 232 18.83 -10.30 0.09
CA LYS A 232 19.22 -9.21 -0.81
C LYS A 232 19.17 -7.82 -0.14
N GLY A 233 18.41 -7.69 0.93
CA GLY A 233 18.15 -6.43 1.63
C GLY A 233 16.79 -5.84 1.28
N GLY A 234 16.36 -4.87 2.08
CA GLY A 234 15.15 -4.07 1.83
C GLY A 234 15.42 -2.78 1.04
N PHE A 235 16.68 -2.35 0.97
CA PHE A 235 17.08 -1.11 0.33
C PHE A 235 17.31 -1.30 -1.18
N TYR A 236 17.11 -0.25 -1.96
CA TYR A 236 17.39 -0.19 -3.40
C TYR A 236 16.63 -1.23 -4.24
N GLN A 237 15.47 -1.68 -3.78
CA GLN A 237 14.65 -2.63 -4.54
C GLN A 237 14.10 -2.02 -5.84
N ASP A 238 13.83 -0.72 -5.85
CA ASP A 238 13.41 0.00 -7.06
C ASP A 238 14.48 -0.10 -8.16
N LEU A 239 15.74 0.13 -7.81
CA LEU A 239 16.88 -0.01 -8.71
C LEU A 239 17.09 -1.47 -9.17
N PHE A 240 16.76 -2.43 -8.30
CA PHE A 240 16.80 -3.86 -8.63
C PHE A 240 15.72 -4.23 -9.64
N GLU A 241 14.50 -3.70 -9.50
CA GLU A 241 13.38 -3.93 -10.43
C GLU A 241 13.64 -3.29 -11.78
N GLU A 242 14.12 -2.05 -11.78
CA GLU A 242 14.50 -1.33 -13.00
C GLU A 242 15.73 -1.94 -13.67
N GLY A 243 16.56 -2.67 -12.91
CA GLY A 243 17.77 -3.31 -13.42
C GLY A 243 18.84 -2.32 -13.90
N LYS A 244 18.80 -1.08 -13.37
CA LYS A 244 19.73 0.01 -13.72
C LYS A 244 21.19 -0.36 -13.50
N GLU A 245 21.46 -1.15 -12.45
CA GLU A 245 22.80 -1.60 -12.13
C GLU A 245 22.96 -3.11 -12.30
N GLU A 246 24.11 -3.51 -12.85
CA GLU A 246 24.42 -4.91 -13.10
C GLU A 246 24.58 -5.72 -11.81
N ILE A 247 24.99 -5.07 -10.71
CA ILE A 247 25.17 -5.70 -9.40
C ILE A 247 23.86 -6.35 -8.93
N TYR A 248 22.75 -5.65 -9.09
CA TYR A 248 21.43 -6.12 -8.70
C TYR A 248 20.89 -7.23 -9.60
N ARG A 249 21.41 -7.40 -10.81
CA ARG A 249 20.99 -8.48 -11.71
C ARG A 249 21.63 -9.83 -11.38
N ARG A 250 22.61 -9.86 -10.47
CA ARG A 250 23.32 -11.08 -10.07
C ARG A 250 22.43 -12.04 -9.29
N ASP A 251 22.80 -13.32 -9.35
CA ASP A 251 22.14 -14.33 -8.53
C ASP A 251 22.80 -14.41 -7.14
N TYR A 252 22.08 -13.97 -6.13
CA TYR A 252 22.53 -13.99 -4.73
C TYR A 252 22.43 -15.38 -4.09
N ASN A 253 21.83 -16.35 -4.78
CA ASN A 253 21.76 -17.74 -4.33
C ASN A 253 23.00 -18.57 -4.70
N GLU A 254 23.99 -17.99 -5.37
CA GLU A 254 25.19 -18.71 -5.77
C GLU A 254 26.04 -19.15 -4.55
N PRO A 255 26.58 -20.37 -4.53
CA PRO A 255 27.42 -20.84 -3.43
C PRO A 255 28.75 -20.08 -3.35
N VAL A 256 29.07 -19.61 -2.14
CA VAL A 256 30.26 -18.77 -1.89
C VAL A 256 31.33 -19.55 -1.12
N TYR A 257 32.59 -19.44 -1.55
CA TYR A 257 33.77 -20.03 -0.88
C TYR A 257 33.60 -21.53 -0.55
N GLU A 258 33.54 -21.87 0.74
CA GLU A 258 33.42 -23.22 1.30
C GLU A 258 32.06 -23.88 1.01
N ASP A 259 31.04 -23.10 0.62
CA ASP A 259 29.72 -23.63 0.28
C ASP A 259 29.69 -24.25 -1.13
N LYS A 260 30.77 -24.13 -1.92
CA LYS A 260 30.92 -24.81 -3.22
C LYS A 260 31.11 -26.33 -3.07
N ILE A 261 31.48 -26.79 -1.89
CA ILE A 261 31.71 -28.20 -1.59
C ILE A 261 30.36 -28.81 -1.18
N ASP A 262 30.02 -29.95 -1.77
CA ASP A 262 28.83 -30.69 -1.38
C ASP A 262 29.00 -31.29 0.03
N ARG A 263 28.25 -30.75 0.99
CA ARG A 263 28.28 -31.17 2.38
C ARG A 263 27.41 -32.41 2.66
N GLN A 264 26.58 -32.86 1.72
CA GLN A 264 25.70 -34.01 1.92
C GLN A 264 26.48 -35.30 2.19
N ASN A 265 27.60 -35.50 1.49
CA ASN A 265 28.41 -36.71 1.58
C ASN A 265 29.41 -36.71 2.75
N LEU A 266 29.45 -35.63 3.53
CA LEU A 266 30.34 -35.55 4.70
C LEU A 266 29.76 -36.34 5.88
N PRO A 267 30.61 -36.88 6.77
CA PRO A 267 30.18 -37.42 8.06
C PRO A 267 29.32 -36.42 8.84
N LYS A 268 28.30 -36.89 9.57
CA LYS A 268 27.30 -36.03 10.26
C LYS A 268 27.93 -34.94 11.14
N VAL A 269 29.07 -35.21 11.78
CA VAL A 269 29.82 -34.25 12.61
C VAL A 269 30.37 -33.07 11.80
N LEU A 270 30.69 -33.30 10.52
CA LEU A 270 31.19 -32.29 9.57
C LEU A 270 30.07 -31.62 8.76
N GLN A 271 28.83 -32.12 8.85
CA GLN A 271 27.64 -31.51 8.23
C GLN A 271 27.17 -30.28 9.01
N VAL A 272 28.04 -29.28 9.09
CA VAL A 272 27.79 -28.02 9.79
C VAL A 272 27.88 -26.87 8.80
N ARG A 273 27.07 -25.83 9.02
CA ARG A 273 27.14 -24.59 8.24
C ARG A 273 28.54 -23.96 8.32
N ARG A 274 28.93 -23.23 7.27
CA ARG A 274 30.19 -22.47 7.18
C ARG A 274 30.56 -21.78 8.50
N GLY A 275 31.79 -22.00 8.96
CA GLY A 275 32.38 -21.31 10.11
C GLY A 275 31.73 -21.63 11.47
N LYS A 276 30.96 -22.72 11.57
CA LYS A 276 30.38 -23.21 12.84
C LYS A 276 31.01 -24.50 13.36
N PHE A 277 31.79 -25.21 12.54
CA PHE A 277 32.54 -26.38 12.97
C PHE A 277 33.53 -26.01 14.09
N GLY A 278 33.48 -26.73 15.21
CA GLY A 278 34.40 -26.55 16.34
C GLY A 278 34.17 -25.29 17.18
N LYS A 279 33.07 -24.54 16.96
CA LYS A 279 32.74 -23.37 17.78
C LYS A 279 31.92 -23.77 19.00
N HIS A 280 32.20 -23.14 20.14
CA HIS A 280 31.43 -23.33 21.37
C HIS A 280 29.92 -23.01 21.18
N GLY A 281 29.60 -22.01 20.36
CA GLY A 281 28.22 -21.66 19.98
C GLY A 281 27.64 -22.47 18.80
N GLN A 282 28.09 -23.71 18.60
CA GLN A 282 27.55 -24.61 17.59
C GLN A 282 26.18 -25.14 18.04
N THR A 283 25.14 -24.86 17.26
CA THR A 283 23.79 -25.35 17.53
C THR A 283 23.70 -26.84 17.18
N LYS A 284 22.91 -27.59 17.96
CA LYS A 284 22.61 -29.02 17.69
C LYS A 284 21.77 -29.21 16.41
N TYR A 285 20.98 -28.19 16.09
CA TYR A 285 20.07 -28.17 14.95
C TYR A 285 20.78 -27.66 13.69
N THR A 286 20.70 -28.43 12.60
CA THR A 286 21.45 -28.15 11.36
C THR A 286 20.58 -27.50 10.28
N HIS A 287 19.49 -28.15 9.90
CA HIS A 287 18.54 -27.69 8.88
C HIS A 287 17.11 -28.08 9.27
N LEU A 288 16.12 -27.38 8.70
CA LEU A 288 14.72 -27.54 9.07
C LEU A 288 14.24 -28.97 8.87
N LEU A 289 14.57 -29.57 7.72
CA LEU A 289 14.17 -30.94 7.36
C LEU A 289 14.68 -32.02 8.33
N ASP A 290 15.85 -31.83 8.97
CA ASP A 290 16.39 -32.76 10.00
C ASP A 290 15.59 -32.70 11.31
N ASN A 291 14.89 -31.59 11.54
CA ASN A 291 14.15 -31.30 12.77
C ASN A 291 12.65 -31.18 12.52
N ASP A 292 12.20 -31.47 11.29
CA ASP A 292 10.82 -31.37 10.89
C ASP A 292 10.06 -32.61 11.36
N THR A 293 9.27 -32.41 12.41
CA THR A 293 8.42 -33.43 13.02
C THR A 293 7.07 -33.59 12.33
N MET A 294 6.81 -32.91 11.21
CA MET A 294 5.58 -33.11 10.43
C MET A 294 5.69 -34.27 9.43
N THR A 295 6.89 -34.85 9.27
CA THR A 295 7.14 -35.94 8.35
C THR A 295 6.33 -37.19 8.74
N LYS A 296 5.78 -37.91 7.75
CA LYS A 296 4.90 -39.09 7.94
C LYS A 296 5.49 -40.24 8.77
N ASP A 297 6.80 -40.24 8.99
CA ASP A 297 7.50 -41.23 9.82
C ASP A 297 7.42 -40.90 11.32
N ASN A 298 6.85 -39.75 11.67
CA ASN A 298 6.66 -39.37 13.06
C ASN A 298 5.68 -40.30 13.77
N LEU A 299 6.04 -40.64 15.00
CA LEU A 299 5.30 -41.58 15.85
C LEU A 299 3.85 -41.12 16.09
N TRP A 300 3.62 -39.80 16.07
CA TRP A 300 2.30 -39.19 16.18
C TRP A 300 1.48 -39.27 14.88
N SER A 301 2.10 -39.21 13.70
CA SER A 301 1.40 -39.33 12.41
C SER A 301 1.02 -40.79 12.06
N ASN A 302 1.60 -41.78 12.76
CA ASN A 302 1.31 -43.21 12.58
C ASN A 302 0.38 -43.80 13.67
N ILE A 303 -0.27 -42.97 14.49
CA ILE A 303 -1.18 -43.41 15.56
C ILE A 303 -2.25 -44.37 15.02
N ASP A 304 -2.81 -44.10 13.83
CA ASP A 304 -3.89 -44.91 13.23
C ASP A 304 -3.48 -46.33 12.80
N LYS A 305 -2.17 -46.59 12.63
CA LYS A 305 -1.67 -47.91 12.25
C LYS A 305 -1.37 -48.77 13.47
N ASN A 306 -1.06 -48.15 14.62
CA ASN A 306 -0.65 -48.84 15.83
C ASN A 306 -1.83 -49.11 16.80
N THR A 307 -2.92 -48.34 16.71
CA THR A 307 -4.15 -48.56 17.49
C THR A 307 -4.96 -49.77 17.01
N LYS A 308 -4.85 -50.16 15.73
CA LYS A 308 -5.60 -51.31 15.17
C LYS A 308 -5.08 -52.69 15.60
N LYS A 309 -3.92 -52.79 16.28
CA LYS A 309 -3.30 -54.08 16.64
C LYS A 309 -3.24 -54.40 18.13
N LYS A 310 -3.58 -53.47 19.02
CA LYS A 310 -3.72 -53.80 20.44
C LYS A 310 -5.18 -54.18 20.69
N LYS A 311 -5.47 -55.48 20.59
CA LYS A 311 -6.65 -56.04 21.25
C LYS A 311 -6.48 -55.72 22.74
N ASP A 312 -7.35 -54.87 23.28
CA ASP A 312 -7.41 -54.64 24.72
C ASP A 312 -7.64 -55.99 25.40
N CYS A 313 -6.59 -56.53 26.02
CA CYS A 313 -6.62 -57.75 26.82
C CYS A 313 -7.15 -57.49 28.24
N PHE A 314 -7.74 -56.32 28.47
CA PHE A 314 -8.32 -55.94 29.74
C PHE A 314 -9.84 -56.19 29.70
N ASP A 315 -10.28 -57.30 30.29
CA ASP A 315 -11.69 -57.54 30.56
C ASP A 315 -12.19 -56.43 31.50
N ARG A 316 -12.92 -55.47 30.94
CA ARG A 316 -13.59 -54.44 31.73
C ARG A 316 -14.62 -55.13 32.63
N PRO A 317 -14.57 -54.97 33.96
CA PRO A 317 -15.51 -55.61 34.84
C PRO A 317 -16.91 -55.04 34.56
N THR A 318 -17.79 -55.86 33.98
CA THR A 318 -19.19 -55.50 33.77
C THR A 318 -19.90 -55.54 35.12
N TYR A 319 -20.48 -54.43 35.55
CA TYR A 319 -21.34 -54.38 36.74
C TYR A 319 -22.58 -55.26 36.48
N LYS A 320 -22.59 -56.48 36.99
CA LYS A 320 -23.83 -57.23 37.16
C LYS A 320 -24.61 -56.56 38.29
N LYS A 321 -25.73 -55.92 37.96
CA LYS A 321 -26.74 -55.54 38.95
C LYS A 321 -27.28 -56.83 39.58
N VAL A 322 -27.16 -56.91 40.90
CA VAL A 322 -27.74 -57.96 41.75
C VAL A 322 -29.26 -57.85 41.74
#